data_AF-A0A2N7Z8P8-F1
#
_entry.id   AF-A0A2N7Z8P8-F1
#
_cell.length_a   1.000
_cell.length_b   1.000
_cell.length_c   1.000
_cell.angle_alpha   90.00
_cell.angle_beta   90.00
_cell.angle_gamma   90.00
#
_symmetry.space_group_name_H-M   'P 1'
#
loop_
_entity.id
_entity.type
_entity.pdbx_description
1 polymer ?
#
loop_
_entity_poly.entity_id
_entity_poly.type
_entity_poly.pdbx_seq_one_letter_code
_entity_poly.pdbx_strand_id
1 'polypeptide(L)'
;MLESLEKMLAKGVDNALLRFGLGKGYLDLKDNAKAAEHLSKCVEFDPKYSAAWKLLGKALLGLEDRAAARLAWEKGIEAALAHGDKQAEKEMTVFLKKLDRQA
;
A
#
# COMPACT_ATOMS: atom_id res chain seq x y z
N MET A 1 5.49 -17.35 6.03
CA MET A 1 5.73 -16.54 4.80
C MET A 1 6.32 -15.19 5.17
N LEU A 2 5.70 -14.41 6.07
CA LEU A 2 6.22 -13.11 6.52
C LEU A 2 7.64 -13.22 7.13
N GLU A 3 7.86 -14.16 8.06
CA GLU A 3 9.19 -14.38 8.67
C GLU A 3 10.30 -14.66 7.66
N SER A 4 9.99 -15.35 6.55
CA SER A 4 10.95 -15.62 5.48
C SER A 4 11.32 -14.34 4.73
N LEU A 5 10.35 -13.47 4.49
CA LEU A 5 10.57 -12.16 3.86
C LEU A 5 11.37 -11.24 4.78
N GLU A 6 11.12 -11.28 6.10
CA GLU A 6 11.90 -10.50 7.08
C GLU A 6 13.35 -10.98 7.16
N LYS A 7 13.57 -12.29 7.11
CA LYS A 7 14.93 -12.85 7.01
C LYS A 7 15.64 -12.43 5.73
N MET A 8 14.93 -12.33 4.60
CA MET A 8 15.50 -11.81 3.36
C MET A 8 15.89 -10.34 3.49
N LEU A 9 15.03 -9.54 4.12
CA LEU A 9 15.33 -8.14 4.39
C LEU A 9 16.54 -7.98 5.31
N ALA A 10 16.62 -8.77 6.37
CA ALA A 10 17.77 -8.80 7.28
C ALA A 10 19.07 -9.25 6.60
N LYS A 11 18.97 -10.07 5.55
CA LYS A 11 20.11 -10.47 4.69
C LYS A 11 20.51 -9.41 3.66
N GLY A 12 19.86 -8.25 3.66
CA GLY A 12 20.16 -7.12 2.77
C GLY A 12 19.41 -7.14 1.44
N VAL A 13 18.48 -8.08 1.24
CA VAL A 13 17.60 -8.03 0.07
C VAL A 13 16.51 -6.99 0.37
N ASP A 14 16.59 -5.81 -0.22
CA ASP A 14 15.56 -4.79 -0.10
C ASP A 14 15.10 -4.34 -1.49
N ASN A 15 13.85 -4.60 -1.83
CA ASN A 15 13.25 -4.24 -3.10
C ASN A 15 11.73 -4.07 -2.98
N ALA A 16 11.11 -3.47 -4.00
CA ALA A 16 9.68 -3.19 -4.03
C ALA A 16 8.82 -4.45 -3.77
N LEU A 17 9.14 -5.57 -4.42
CA LEU A 17 8.36 -6.81 -4.31
C LEU A 17 8.42 -7.41 -2.90
N LEU A 18 9.60 -7.42 -2.28
CA LEU A 18 9.78 -7.90 -0.91
C LEU A 18 9.04 -7.01 0.09
N ARG A 19 9.20 -5.69 -0.04
CA ARG A 19 8.51 -4.70 0.78
C ARG A 19 6.99 -4.80 0.64
N PHE A 20 6.49 -5.04 -0.58
CA PHE A 20 5.07 -5.32 -0.83
C PHE A 20 4.61 -6.59 -0.11
N GLY A 21 5.36 -7.67 -0.21
CA GLY A 21 5.05 -8.93 0.47
C GLY A 21 5.01 -8.79 2.00
N LEU A 22 5.97 -8.07 2.57
CA LEU A 22 6.00 -7.73 4.00
C LEU A 22 4.79 -6.89 4.39
N GLY A 23 4.54 -5.80 3.65
CA GLY A 23 3.42 -4.90 3.90
C GLY A 23 2.06 -5.60 3.85
N LYS A 24 1.87 -6.47 2.85
CA LYS A 24 0.67 -7.31 2.76
C LYS A 24 0.58 -8.28 3.94
N GLY A 25 1.66 -8.98 4.29
CA GLY A 25 1.65 -9.90 5.43
C GLY A 25 1.34 -9.20 6.76
N TYR A 26 1.84 -7.98 6.95
CA TYR A 26 1.51 -7.15 8.12
C TYR A 26 0.06 -6.68 8.13
N LEU A 27 -0.52 -6.35 6.96
CA LEU A 27 -1.96 -6.09 6.84
C LEU A 27 -2.81 -7.31 7.22
N ASP A 28 -2.41 -8.50 6.76
CA ASP A 28 -3.07 -9.77 7.11
C ASP A 28 -3.00 -10.02 8.64
N LEU A 29 -1.94 -9.55 9.32
CA LEU A 29 -1.80 -9.56 10.78
C LEU A 29 -2.54 -8.42 11.51
N LYS A 30 -3.26 -7.55 10.78
CA LYS A 30 -3.89 -6.30 11.29
C LYS A 30 -2.89 -5.31 11.90
N ASP A 31 -1.59 -5.47 11.65
CA ASP A 31 -0.56 -4.51 12.04
C ASP A 31 -0.45 -3.43 10.96
N ASN A 32 -1.39 -2.50 11.01
CA ASN A 32 -1.51 -1.42 10.04
C ASN A 32 -0.28 -0.49 10.05
N ALA A 33 0.39 -0.34 11.20
CA ALA A 33 1.55 0.53 11.36
C ALA A 33 2.74 0.00 10.57
N LYS A 34 3.12 -1.26 10.81
CA LYS A 34 4.19 -1.89 10.05
C LYS A 34 3.84 -2.05 8.58
N ALA A 35 2.58 -2.39 8.29
CA ALA A 35 2.11 -2.47 6.92
C ALA A 35 2.35 -1.15 6.16
N ALA A 36 1.94 -0.02 6.73
CA ALA A 36 2.12 1.29 6.12
C ALA A 36 3.61 1.60 5.91
N GLU A 37 4.49 1.29 6.86
CA GLU A 37 5.93 1.50 6.69
C GLU A 37 6.51 0.70 5.52
N HIS A 38 6.20 -0.60 5.44
CA HIS A 38 6.70 -1.46 4.38
C HIS A 38 6.11 -1.09 3.01
N LEU A 39 4.82 -0.74 2.95
CA LEU A 39 4.17 -0.34 1.70
C LEU A 39 4.63 1.04 1.23
N SER A 40 4.93 1.97 2.14
CA SER A 40 5.56 3.25 1.81
C SER A 40 6.91 3.02 1.13
N LYS A 41 7.79 2.20 1.73
CA LYS A 41 9.08 1.86 1.11
C LYS A 41 8.90 1.18 -0.25
N CYS A 42 7.88 0.34 -0.41
CA CYS A 42 7.55 -0.28 -1.69
C CYS A 42 7.27 0.76 -2.79
N VAL A 43 6.43 1.76 -2.50
CA VAL A 43 6.10 2.82 -3.47
C VAL A 43 7.21 3.85 -3.63
N GLU A 44 8.13 3.96 -2.68
CA GLU A 44 9.38 4.73 -2.84
C GLU A 44 10.33 4.03 -3.83
N PHE A 45 10.42 2.70 -3.79
CA PHE A 45 11.20 1.93 -4.76
C PHE A 45 10.56 1.91 -6.15
N ASP A 46 9.25 1.67 -6.22
CA ASP A 46 8.50 1.69 -7.46
C ASP A 46 7.20 2.49 -7.30
N PRO A 47 7.20 3.78 -7.66
CA PRO A 47 6.01 4.64 -7.52
C PRO A 47 4.88 4.21 -8.46
N LYS A 48 5.15 3.34 -9.44
CA LYS A 48 4.17 2.79 -10.37
C LYS A 48 3.44 1.56 -9.81
N TYR A 49 3.81 1.07 -8.63
CA TYR A 49 3.24 -0.12 -8.02
C TYR A 49 1.82 0.14 -7.46
N SER A 50 0.83 0.18 -8.35
CA SER A 50 -0.59 0.48 -8.04
C SER A 50 -1.17 -0.39 -6.92
N ALA A 51 -0.78 -1.67 -6.85
CA ALA A 51 -1.20 -2.57 -5.80
C ALA A 51 -0.66 -2.19 -4.41
N ALA A 52 0.56 -1.62 -4.34
CA ALA A 52 1.17 -1.20 -3.09
C ALA A 52 0.48 0.06 -2.57
N TRP A 53 0.21 1.04 -3.44
CA TRP A 53 -0.61 2.21 -3.10
C TRP A 53 -2.00 1.84 -2.58
N LYS A 54 -2.66 0.88 -3.23
CA LYS A 54 -3.97 0.37 -2.79
C LYS A 54 -3.92 -0.15 -1.36
N LEU A 55 -2.93 -0.99 -1.04
CA LEU A 55 -2.76 -1.55 0.30
C LEU A 55 -2.31 -0.48 1.30
N LEU A 56 -1.46 0.47 0.89
CA LEU A 56 -0.96 1.54 1.74
C LEU A 56 -2.12 2.39 2.25
N GLY A 57 -3.03 2.82 1.37
CA GLY A 57 -4.20 3.57 1.80
C GLY A 57 -5.14 2.78 2.73
N LYS A 58 -5.24 1.45 2.56
CA LYS A 58 -5.97 0.59 3.52
C LYS A 58 -5.30 0.52 4.88
N ALA A 59 -3.96 0.39 4.91
CA ALA A 59 -3.20 0.38 6.15
C ALA A 59 -3.37 1.72 6.89
N LEU A 60 -3.19 2.85 6.19
CA LEU A 60 -3.36 4.18 6.75
C LEU A 60 -4.78 4.44 7.25
N LEU A 61 -5.80 3.98 6.52
CA LEU A 61 -7.19 4.04 7.00
C LEU A 61 -7.38 3.23 8.29
N GLY A 62 -6.73 2.07 8.40
CA GLY A 62 -6.74 1.26 9.60
C GLY A 62 -5.94 1.85 10.78
N LEU A 63 -5.10 2.87 10.52
CA LEU A 63 -4.48 3.73 11.53
C LEU A 63 -5.33 4.97 11.85
N GLU A 64 -6.54 5.05 11.31
CA GLU A 64 -7.44 6.21 11.40
C GLU A 64 -6.87 7.48 10.74
N ASP A 65 -5.74 7.38 10.02
CA ASP A 65 -5.12 8.48 9.29
C ASP A 65 -5.76 8.62 7.91
N ARG A 66 -6.97 9.19 7.92
CA ARG A 66 -7.78 9.39 6.71
C ARG A 66 -7.11 10.32 5.72
N ALA A 67 -6.36 11.31 6.19
CA ALA A 67 -5.67 12.27 5.33
C ALA A 67 -4.57 11.57 4.52
N ALA A 68 -3.72 10.79 5.19
CA ALA A 68 -2.69 10.01 4.53
C ALA A 68 -3.29 8.92 3.62
N ALA A 69 -4.38 8.25 4.06
CA ALA A 69 -5.06 7.24 3.26
C ALA A 69 -5.62 7.81 1.94
N ARG A 70 -6.21 9.02 1.99
CA ARG A 70 -6.67 9.75 0.81
C ARG A 70 -5.51 10.00 -0.16
N LEU A 71 -4.43 10.61 0.33
CA LEU A 71 -3.25 10.92 -0.48
C LEU A 71 -2.68 9.66 -1.15
N ALA A 72 -2.60 8.55 -0.42
CA ALA A 72 -2.09 7.29 -0.94
C ALA A 72 -2.96 6.71 -2.07
N TRP A 73 -4.29 6.77 -1.94
CA TRP A 73 -5.18 6.32 -3.02
C TRP A 73 -5.21 7.27 -4.21
N GLU A 74 -5.10 8.59 -4.01
CA GLU A 74 -4.96 9.54 -5.11
C GLU A 74 -3.69 9.25 -5.92
N LYS A 75 -2.54 9.12 -5.25
CA LYS A 75 -1.27 8.76 -5.88
C LYS A 75 -1.33 7.39 -6.56
N GLY A 76 -1.99 6.43 -5.92
CA GLY A 76 -2.21 5.10 -6.49
C GLY A 76 -3.04 5.12 -7.75
N ILE A 77 -4.06 5.97 -7.85
CA ILE A 77 -4.87 6.14 -9.06
C ILE A 77 -4.02 6.73 -10.18
N GLU A 78 -3.21 7.75 -9.90
CA GLU A 78 -2.25 8.30 -10.87
C GLU A 78 -1.30 7.22 -11.40
N ALA A 79 -0.74 6.40 -10.51
CA ALA A 79 0.14 5.29 -10.86
C ALA A 79 -0.58 4.21 -11.68
N ALA A 80 -1.81 3.85 -11.31
CA ALA A 80 -2.64 2.88 -12.00
C ALA A 80 -2.98 3.36 -13.42
N LEU A 81 -3.37 4.62 -13.58
CA LEU A 81 -3.63 5.25 -14.88
C LEU A 81 -2.38 5.23 -15.77
N ALA A 82 -1.22 5.58 -15.21
CA ALA A 82 0.05 5.58 -15.93
C ALA A 82 0.47 4.19 -16.43
N HIS A 83 0.09 3.13 -15.70
CA HIS A 83 0.42 1.73 -16.06
C HIS A 83 -0.73 0.98 -16.74
N GLY A 84 -1.87 1.63 -16.97
CA GLY A 84 -3.06 1.00 -17.56
C GLY A 84 -3.78 0.00 -16.64
N ASP A 85 -3.52 0.03 -15.33
CA ASP A 85 -4.12 -0.86 -14.33
C ASP A 85 -5.53 -0.38 -13.94
N LYS A 86 -6.48 -0.59 -14.85
CA LYS A 86 -7.88 -0.17 -14.68
C LYS A 86 -8.57 -0.80 -13.46
N GLN A 87 -8.07 -1.93 -12.97
CA GLN A 87 -8.66 -2.60 -11.81
C GLN A 87 -8.28 -1.89 -10.51
N ALA A 88 -6.99 -1.60 -10.30
CA ALA A 88 -6.52 -0.88 -9.14
C ALA A 88 -7.12 0.54 -9.10
N GLU A 89 -7.18 1.23 -10.24
CA GLU A 89 -7.82 2.55 -10.38
C GLU A 89 -9.26 2.55 -9.85
N LYS A 90 -10.09 1.61 -10.32
CA LYS A 90 -11.49 1.49 -9.90
C LYS A 90 -11.62 1.17 -8.42
N GLU A 91 -10.83 0.22 -7.90
CA GLU A 91 -10.86 -0.13 -6.48
C GLU A 91 -10.51 1.07 -5.60
N MET A 92 -9.42 1.78 -5.91
CA MET A 92 -8.97 2.95 -5.15
C MET A 92 -9.96 4.11 -5.23
N THR A 93 -10.56 4.34 -6.39
CA THR A 93 -11.63 5.34 -6.55
C THR A 93 -12.84 5.03 -5.66
N VAL A 94 -13.23 3.76 -5.54
CA VAL A 94 -14.31 3.33 -4.64
C VAL A 94 -13.92 3.56 -3.18
N PHE A 95 -12.67 3.30 -2.80
CA PHE A 95 -12.20 3.57 -1.43
C PHE A 95 -12.21 5.05 -1.10
N LEU A 96 -11.76 5.92 -2.01
CA LEU A 96 -11.83 7.37 -1.85
C LEU A 96 -13.27 7.87 -1.67
N LYS A 97 -14.20 7.40 -2.50
CA LYS A 97 -15.63 7.76 -2.36
C LYS A 97 -16.21 7.30 -1.02
N LYS A 98 -15.83 6.11 -0.54
CA LYS A 98 -16.26 5.61 0.77
C LYS A 98 -15.67 6.42 1.93
N LEU A 99 -14.44 6.90 1.77
CA LEU A 99 -13.77 7.75 2.75
C LEU A 99 -14.46 9.12 2.86
N ASP A 100 -14.78 9.72 1.72
CA ASP A 100 -15.47 11.02 1.64
C ASP A 100 -16.88 10.96 2.24
N ARG A 101 -17.60 9.85 2.03
CA ARG A 101 -18.93 9.64 2.62
C ARG A 101 -18.92 9.44 4.14
N GLN A 102 -17.76 9.18 4.74
CA GLN A 102 -17.58 8.94 6.18
C GLN A 102 -16.89 10.10 6.90
N ALA A 103 -16.52 11.16 6.17
CA ALA A 103 -16.02 12.42 6.70
C ALA A 103 -17.20 13.34 7.05
#